data_AF-A0A8X7QZ73-F1
#
_entry.id   AF-A0A8X7QZ73-F1
#
_cell.length_a   1.000
_cell.length_b   1.000
_cell.length_c   1.000
_cell.angle_alpha   90.00
_cell.angle_beta   90.00
_cell.angle_gamma   90.00
#
_symmetry.space_group_name_H-M   'P 1'
#
loop_
_entity.id
_entity.type
_entity.pdbx_description
1 polymer ?
#
loop_
_entity_poly.entity_id
_entity_poly.type
_entity_poly.pdbx_seq_one_letter_code
_entity_poly.pdbx_strand_id
1 'polypeptide(L)'
;MPHVKYLLFKDAYVDAARTKVLSDGSMNYVVELYDTALKDTISKLKQSDKLVRARDTVLNRKMSEFRAAIDKAAAEQSRLLAGKKAQKEKFMEKFGELKDKFKNAGEKIGGLERERATLEKEKTALEEKRVATALRHLKEVNRLRDSRSYEVTHERVRVQTAMIVKSNHRFAKIRDLEKRRGDFVTARSLQSQAFGTKKCLEALKESGIDIPQETIDLFAEQEKEFEAEAKRLNVGGIPEELLCLSPLHLRPTF
;
A
#
# COMPACT_ATOMS: atom_id res chain seq x y z
N MET A 1 -97.90 50.82 72.62
CA MET A 1 -96.83 51.78 72.96
C MET A 1 -95.63 51.01 73.49
N PRO A 2 -94.39 51.30 73.04
CA PRO A 2 -93.19 50.61 73.54
C PRO A 2 -93.03 50.82 75.06
N HIS A 3 -92.55 49.78 75.76
CA HIS A 3 -92.37 49.85 77.21
C HIS A 3 -91.29 50.89 77.56
N VAL A 4 -91.59 51.82 78.45
CA VAL A 4 -90.73 52.97 78.81
C VAL A 4 -89.28 52.58 79.15
N LYS A 5 -89.05 51.36 79.66
CA LYS A 5 -87.70 50.83 79.95
C LYS A 5 -86.78 50.71 78.74
N TYR A 6 -87.32 50.68 77.52
CA TYR A 6 -86.56 50.51 76.28
C TYR A 6 -86.43 51.81 75.47
N LEU A 7 -86.81 52.95 76.05
CA LEU A 7 -86.60 54.26 75.42
C LEU A 7 -85.16 54.72 75.63
N LEU A 8 -84.51 55.13 74.54
CA LEU A 8 -83.15 55.69 74.55
C LEU A 8 -83.03 56.94 75.43
N PHE A 9 -84.06 57.80 75.39
CA PHE A 9 -84.18 58.99 76.22
C PHE A 9 -85.25 58.81 77.30
N LYS A 10 -85.18 57.69 78.03
CA LYS A 10 -86.15 57.30 79.06
C LYS A 10 -86.41 58.41 80.09
N ASP A 11 -85.36 58.99 80.64
CA ASP A 11 -85.48 59.96 81.73
C ASP A 11 -86.14 61.27 81.23
N ALA A 12 -85.75 61.73 80.04
CA ALA A 12 -86.38 62.88 79.38
C ALA A 12 -87.86 62.63 79.02
N TYR A 13 -88.22 61.40 78.61
CA TYR A 13 -89.62 61.03 78.33
C TYR A 13 -90.48 61.02 79.59
N VAL A 14 -89.96 60.48 80.71
CA VAL A 14 -90.67 60.44 81.99
C VAL A 14 -90.88 61.86 82.55
N ASP A 15 -89.88 62.73 82.45
CA ASP A 15 -89.98 64.13 82.88
C ASP A 15 -90.98 64.91 82.02
N ALA A 16 -90.92 64.77 80.69
CA ALA A 16 -91.87 65.41 79.79
C ALA A 16 -93.32 64.94 80.00
N ALA A 17 -93.53 63.66 80.35
CA ALA A 17 -94.85 63.14 80.67
C ALA A 17 -95.41 63.71 81.99
N ARG A 18 -94.55 64.05 82.97
CA ARG A 18 -94.95 64.67 84.23
C ARG A 18 -95.31 66.15 84.07
N THR A 19 -94.59 66.90 83.22
CA THR A 19 -94.83 68.34 83.01
C THR A 19 -95.89 68.66 81.95
N LYS A 20 -96.44 67.65 81.27
CA LYS A 20 -97.45 67.78 80.20
C LYS A 20 -98.73 68.54 80.62
N VAL A 21 -99.06 68.57 81.92
CA VAL A 21 -100.23 69.29 82.46
C VAL A 21 -100.08 70.82 82.34
N LEU A 22 -98.87 71.34 82.11
CA LEU A 22 -98.58 72.78 82.08
C LEU A 22 -98.15 73.33 80.70
N SER A 23 -97.56 72.52 79.80
CA SER A 23 -97.41 72.87 78.37
C SER A 23 -96.95 71.68 77.49
N ASP A 24 -97.34 71.69 76.21
CA ASP A 24 -96.93 70.70 75.18
C ASP A 24 -95.44 70.82 74.76
N GLY A 25 -94.74 71.89 75.15
CA GLY A 25 -93.34 72.13 74.77
C GLY A 25 -92.37 71.06 75.29
N SER A 26 -92.67 70.46 76.45
CA SER A 26 -91.83 69.43 77.07
C SER A 26 -91.76 68.14 76.24
N MET A 27 -92.85 67.79 75.56
CA MET A 27 -92.93 66.58 74.72
C MET A 27 -92.23 66.80 73.37
N ASN A 28 -92.26 68.03 72.84
CA ASN A 28 -91.49 68.43 71.67
C ASN A 28 -89.97 68.31 71.89
N TYR A 29 -89.46 68.63 73.09
CA TYR A 29 -88.04 68.46 73.41
C TYR A 29 -87.58 66.99 73.32
N VAL A 30 -88.41 66.04 73.77
CA VAL A 30 -88.10 64.60 73.66
C VAL A 30 -88.12 64.14 72.19
N VAL A 31 -89.06 64.65 71.40
CA VAL A 31 -89.11 64.39 69.95
C VAL A 31 -87.86 64.96 69.26
N GLU A 32 -87.41 66.16 69.63
CA GLU A 32 -86.16 66.75 69.11
C GLU A 32 -84.92 65.96 69.50
N LEU A 33 -84.85 65.42 70.72
CA LEU A 33 -83.76 64.53 71.14
C LEU A 33 -83.71 63.26 70.27
N TYR A 34 -84.86 62.65 70.02
CA TYR A 34 -84.96 61.48 69.13
C TYR A 34 -84.63 61.82 67.68
N ASP A 35 -85.12 62.94 67.16
CA ASP A 35 -84.84 63.40 65.80
C ASP A 35 -83.35 63.74 65.62
N THR A 36 -82.72 64.37 66.62
CA THR A 36 -81.28 64.66 66.64
C THR A 36 -80.45 63.38 66.67
N ALA A 37 -80.80 62.41 67.52
CA ALA A 37 -80.13 61.11 67.57
C ALA A 37 -80.33 60.29 66.28
N LEU A 38 -81.52 60.37 65.68
CA LEU A 38 -81.81 59.72 64.41
C LEU A 38 -81.01 60.37 63.27
N LYS A 39 -80.92 61.70 63.22
CA LYS A 39 -80.09 62.42 62.25
C LYS A 39 -78.60 62.12 62.41
N ASP A 40 -78.11 62.03 63.65
CA ASP A 40 -76.71 61.67 63.94
C ASP A 40 -76.40 60.23 63.52
N THR A 41 -77.27 59.27 63.86
CA THR A 41 -77.10 57.86 63.45
C THR A 41 -77.21 57.67 61.93
N ILE A 42 -78.15 58.35 61.26
CA ILE A 42 -78.23 58.35 59.79
C ILE A 42 -76.97 58.95 59.17
N SER A 43 -76.41 60.02 59.75
CA SER A 43 -75.18 60.65 59.27
C SER A 43 -73.97 59.73 59.46
N LYS A 44 -73.84 59.08 60.63
CA LYS A 44 -72.81 58.07 60.89
C LYS A 44 -72.97 56.84 59.99
N LEU A 45 -74.19 56.38 59.73
CA LEU A 45 -74.46 55.29 58.81
C LEU A 45 -74.08 55.66 57.38
N LYS A 46 -74.40 56.87 56.91
CA LYS A 46 -73.98 57.37 55.59
C LYS A 46 -72.45 57.48 55.47
N GLN A 47 -71.76 57.90 56.53
CA GLN A 47 -70.29 57.93 56.55
C GLN A 47 -69.70 56.52 56.52
N SER A 48 -70.25 55.60 57.34
CA SER A 48 -69.83 54.20 57.38
C SER A 48 -70.07 53.50 56.03
N ASP A 49 -71.24 53.69 55.42
CA ASP A 49 -71.60 53.11 54.12
C ASP A 49 -70.68 53.64 52.99
N LYS A 50 -70.32 54.93 53.02
CA LYS A 50 -69.30 55.49 52.12
C LYS A 50 -67.93 54.82 52.31
N LEU A 51 -67.52 54.58 53.56
CA LEU A 51 -66.26 53.91 53.86
C LEU A 51 -66.28 52.43 53.44
N VAL A 52 -67.39 51.73 53.63
CA VAL A 52 -67.57 50.34 53.20
C VAL A 52 -67.49 50.25 51.68
N ARG A 53 -68.24 51.08 50.94
CA ARG A 53 -68.16 51.14 49.47
C ARG A 53 -66.75 51.46 48.98
N ALA A 54 -66.06 52.40 49.62
CA ALA A 54 -64.67 52.72 49.30
C ALA A 54 -63.75 51.51 49.53
N ARG A 55 -63.90 50.79 50.65
CA ARG A 55 -63.14 49.55 50.90
C ARG A 55 -63.46 48.44 49.90
N ASP A 56 -64.72 48.25 49.54
CA ASP A 56 -65.13 47.23 48.57
C ASP A 56 -64.56 47.50 47.17
N THR A 57 -64.55 48.76 46.72
CA THR A 57 -63.92 49.11 45.43
C THR A 57 -62.41 48.83 45.43
N VAL A 58 -61.71 49.14 46.53
CA VAL A 58 -60.28 48.84 46.68
C VAL A 58 -60.05 47.33 46.71
N LEU A 59 -60.88 46.58 47.43
CA LEU A 59 -60.77 45.13 47.55
C LEU A 59 -61.03 44.43 46.20
N ASN A 60 -62.07 44.84 45.48
CA ASN A 60 -62.36 44.32 44.14
C ASN A 60 -61.23 44.60 43.14
N ARG A 61 -60.65 45.80 43.19
CA ARG A 61 -59.47 46.14 42.39
C ARG A 61 -58.27 45.28 42.75
N LYS A 62 -58.02 45.05 44.04
CA LYS A 62 -56.93 44.16 44.47
C LYS A 62 -57.16 42.72 44.06
N MET A 63 -58.39 42.22 44.16
CA MET A 63 -58.75 40.89 43.66
C MET A 63 -58.54 40.75 42.16
N SER A 64 -58.90 41.75 41.35
CA SER A 64 -58.66 41.70 39.90
C SER A 64 -57.18 41.78 39.54
N GLU A 65 -56.39 42.60 40.25
CA GLU A 65 -54.92 42.65 40.14
C GLU A 65 -54.29 41.30 40.50
N PHE A 66 -54.69 40.67 41.61
CA PHE A 66 -54.20 39.34 42.00
C PHE A 66 -54.59 38.27 40.99
N ARG A 67 -55.83 38.29 40.49
CA ARG A 67 -56.29 37.34 39.47
C ARG A 67 -55.47 37.48 38.19
N ALA A 68 -55.24 38.70 37.71
CA ALA A 68 -54.39 38.96 36.56
C ALA A 68 -52.93 38.49 36.79
N ALA A 69 -52.39 38.65 38.00
CA ALA A 69 -51.05 38.16 38.34
C ALA A 69 -50.97 36.63 38.33
N ILE A 70 -52.00 35.95 38.86
CA ILE A 70 -52.11 34.49 38.84
C ILE A 70 -52.23 33.97 37.41
N ASP A 71 -53.10 34.58 36.59
CA ASP A 71 -53.30 34.18 35.20
C ASP A 71 -52.00 34.37 34.38
N LYS A 72 -51.29 35.48 34.61
CA LYS A 72 -49.98 35.73 33.98
C LYS A 72 -48.94 34.68 34.41
N ALA A 73 -48.87 34.36 35.70
CA ALA A 73 -47.94 33.33 36.21
C ALA A 73 -48.28 31.94 35.65
N ALA A 74 -49.56 31.59 35.52
CA ALA A 74 -50.01 30.33 34.93
C ALA A 74 -49.65 30.25 33.43
N ALA A 75 -49.80 31.35 32.70
CA ALA A 75 -49.40 31.44 31.29
C ALA A 75 -47.88 31.30 31.11
N GLU A 76 -47.08 31.95 31.96
CA GLU A 76 -45.61 31.83 31.94
C GLU A 76 -45.14 30.40 32.28
N GLN A 77 -45.75 29.76 33.29
CA GLN A 77 -45.48 28.36 33.64
C GLN A 77 -45.81 27.42 32.48
N SER A 78 -46.97 27.61 31.85
CA SER A 78 -47.38 26.84 30.67
C SER A 78 -46.39 27.01 29.51
N ARG A 79 -45.92 28.24 29.27
CA ARG A 79 -44.92 28.53 28.24
C ARG A 79 -43.57 27.86 28.54
N LEU A 80 -43.12 27.88 29.80
CA LEU A 80 -41.88 27.24 30.22
C LEU A 80 -41.96 25.71 30.11
N LEU A 81 -43.10 25.11 30.49
CA LEU A 81 -43.33 23.68 30.34
C LEU A 81 -43.36 23.26 28.87
N ALA A 82 -44.05 24.03 28.02
CA ALA A 82 -44.05 23.80 26.58
C ALA A 82 -42.63 23.92 25.99
N GLY A 83 -41.86 24.93 26.39
CA GLY A 83 -40.47 25.11 25.98
C GLY A 83 -39.57 23.93 26.39
N LYS A 84 -39.68 23.46 27.63
CA LYS A 84 -38.95 22.28 28.12
C LYS A 84 -39.33 21.01 27.36
N LYS A 85 -40.61 20.81 27.07
CA LYS A 85 -41.10 19.67 26.28
C LYS A 85 -40.54 19.70 24.87
N ALA A 86 -40.61 20.85 24.19
CA ALA A 86 -40.07 21.03 22.85
C ALA A 86 -38.54 20.83 22.80
N GLN A 87 -37.81 21.30 23.82
CA GLN A 87 -36.37 21.06 23.92
C GLN A 87 -36.05 19.58 24.11
N LYS A 88 -36.80 18.88 24.97
CA LYS A 88 -36.64 17.44 25.18
C LYS A 88 -36.92 16.65 23.89
N GLU A 89 -37.96 17.02 23.15
CA GLU A 89 -38.30 16.39 21.87
C GLU A 89 -37.20 16.57 20.83
N LYS A 90 -36.69 17.81 20.65
CA LYS A 90 -35.53 18.08 19.78
C LYS A 90 -34.28 17.31 20.18
N PHE A 91 -34.06 17.12 21.49
CA PHE A 91 -32.94 16.33 21.98
C PHE A 91 -33.11 14.85 21.64
N MET A 92 -34.31 14.29 21.84
CA MET A 92 -34.60 12.90 21.53
C MET A 92 -34.49 12.61 20.03
N GLU A 93 -34.96 13.51 19.17
CA GLU A 93 -34.83 13.42 17.71
C GLU A 93 -33.34 13.38 17.31
N LYS A 94 -32.55 14.36 17.74
CA LYS A 94 -31.09 14.41 17.45
C LYS A 94 -30.35 13.20 18.00
N PHE A 95 -30.73 12.73 19.19
CA PHE A 95 -30.13 11.53 19.78
C PHE A 95 -30.47 10.28 18.97
N GLY A 96 -31.70 10.17 18.47
CA GLY A 96 -32.13 9.12 17.54
C GLY A 96 -31.30 9.12 16.25
N GLU A 97 -31.19 10.27 15.59
CA GLU A 97 -30.36 10.41 14.38
C GLU A 97 -28.89 10.02 14.63
N LEU A 98 -28.34 10.42 15.77
CA LEU A 98 -26.97 10.09 16.14
C LEU A 98 -26.81 8.59 16.35
N LYS A 99 -27.76 7.95 17.04
CA LYS A 99 -27.78 6.51 17.28
C LYS A 99 -27.83 5.73 15.96
N ASP A 100 -28.67 6.15 15.02
CA ASP A 100 -28.77 5.50 13.71
C ASP A 100 -27.49 5.67 12.89
N LYS A 101 -26.86 6.86 12.93
CA LYS A 101 -25.55 7.10 12.31
C LYS A 101 -24.47 6.19 12.91
N PHE A 102 -24.43 6.02 14.23
CA PHE A 102 -23.48 5.11 14.88
C PHE A 102 -23.71 3.65 14.47
N LYS A 103 -24.97 3.21 14.39
CA LYS A 103 -25.30 1.85 13.94
C LYS A 103 -24.84 1.62 12.50
N ASN A 104 -25.18 2.53 11.58
CA ASN A 104 -24.79 2.45 10.18
C ASN A 104 -23.25 2.49 10.01
N ALA A 105 -22.56 3.32 10.79
CA ALA A 105 -21.10 3.36 10.80
C ALA A 105 -20.49 2.04 11.29
N GLY A 106 -21.04 1.45 12.36
CA GLY A 106 -20.62 0.15 12.87
C GLY A 106 -20.80 -0.97 11.84
N GLU A 107 -21.96 -1.02 11.16
CA GLU A 107 -22.22 -1.98 10.08
C GLU A 107 -21.25 -1.82 8.91
N LYS A 108 -20.94 -0.57 8.52
CA LYS A 108 -19.96 -0.27 7.47
C LYS A 108 -18.54 -0.69 7.86
N ILE A 109 -18.12 -0.41 9.10
CA ILE A 109 -16.82 -0.83 9.61
C ILE A 109 -16.70 -2.36 9.57
N GLY A 110 -17.70 -3.08 10.07
CA GLY A 110 -17.70 -4.54 10.02
C GLY A 110 -17.70 -5.11 8.59
N GLY A 111 -18.32 -4.40 7.63
CA GLY A 111 -18.24 -4.72 6.21
C GLY A 111 -16.81 -4.59 5.65
N LEU A 112 -16.17 -3.45 5.92
CA LEU A 112 -14.80 -3.17 5.48
C LEU A 112 -13.78 -4.11 6.13
N GLU A 113 -13.96 -4.48 7.39
CA GLU A 113 -13.09 -5.45 8.07
C GLU A 113 -13.15 -6.83 7.43
N ARG A 114 -14.36 -7.29 7.03
CA ARG A 114 -14.54 -8.55 6.30
C ARG A 114 -13.88 -8.50 4.92
N GLU A 115 -14.06 -7.41 4.18
CA GLU A 115 -13.42 -7.21 2.88
C GLU A 115 -11.90 -7.19 2.99
N ARG A 116 -11.36 -6.46 3.97
CA ARG A 116 -9.93 -6.43 4.27
C ARG A 116 -9.38 -7.83 4.56
N ALA A 117 -10.09 -8.64 5.34
CA ALA A 117 -9.67 -10.01 5.64
C ALA A 117 -9.66 -10.90 4.40
N THR A 118 -10.61 -10.74 3.49
CA THR A 118 -10.63 -11.44 2.19
C THR A 118 -9.47 -11.02 1.31
N LEU A 119 -9.25 -9.71 1.16
CA LEU A 119 -8.14 -9.17 0.35
C LEU A 119 -6.78 -9.61 0.87
N GLU A 120 -6.59 -9.68 2.20
CA GLU A 120 -5.32 -10.15 2.76
C GLU A 120 -5.05 -11.62 2.40
N LYS A 121 -6.08 -12.48 2.45
CA LYS A 121 -5.96 -13.89 2.03
C LYS A 121 -5.67 -14.04 0.53
N GLU A 122 -6.33 -13.23 -0.30
CA GLU A 122 -6.07 -13.24 -1.74
C GLU A 122 -4.64 -12.77 -2.06
N LYS A 123 -4.18 -11.72 -1.36
CA LYS A 123 -2.83 -11.19 -1.49
C LYS A 123 -1.78 -12.26 -1.12
N THR A 124 -1.95 -12.97 0.00
CA THR A 124 -1.02 -14.05 0.38
C THR A 124 -1.02 -15.17 -0.65
N ALA A 125 -2.19 -15.61 -1.12
CA ALA A 125 -2.29 -16.66 -2.14
C ALA A 125 -1.67 -16.25 -3.49
N LEU A 126 -1.82 -14.98 -3.89
CA LEU A 126 -1.19 -14.45 -5.09
C LEU A 126 0.33 -14.40 -4.95
N GLU A 127 0.84 -13.97 -3.80
CA GLU A 127 2.28 -13.93 -3.55
C GLU A 127 2.90 -15.33 -3.56
N GLU A 128 2.26 -16.31 -2.93
CA GLU A 128 2.67 -17.73 -2.99
C GLU A 128 2.72 -18.25 -4.43
N LYS A 129 1.69 -17.95 -5.24
CA LYS A 129 1.66 -18.33 -6.67
C LYS A 129 2.77 -17.66 -7.47
N ARG A 130 3.07 -16.38 -7.21
CA ARG A 130 4.16 -15.65 -7.87
C ARG A 130 5.52 -16.27 -7.51
N VAL A 131 5.78 -16.52 -6.23
CA VAL A 131 7.00 -17.17 -5.76
C VAL A 131 7.15 -18.56 -6.37
N ALA A 132 6.10 -19.39 -6.34
CA ALA A 132 6.13 -20.74 -6.92
C ALA A 132 6.39 -20.72 -8.44
N THR A 133 5.84 -19.73 -9.15
CA THR A 133 6.06 -19.57 -10.60
C THR A 133 7.48 -19.08 -10.90
N ALA A 134 7.99 -18.11 -10.14
CA ALA A 134 9.37 -17.66 -10.24
C ALA A 134 10.37 -18.79 -9.98
N LEU A 135 10.13 -19.62 -8.96
CA LEU A 135 10.96 -20.79 -8.67
C LEU A 135 10.94 -21.83 -9.80
N ARG A 136 9.79 -22.06 -10.44
CA ARG A 136 9.69 -22.94 -11.62
C ARG A 136 10.50 -22.38 -12.79
N HIS A 137 10.38 -21.10 -13.07
CA HIS A 137 11.17 -20.46 -14.13
C HIS A 137 12.67 -20.50 -13.85
N LEU A 138 13.09 -20.25 -12.61
CA LEU A 138 14.51 -20.32 -12.23
C LEU A 138 15.08 -21.74 -12.42
N LYS A 139 14.33 -22.77 -12.03
CA LYS A 139 14.72 -24.18 -12.25
C LYS A 139 14.88 -24.48 -13.74
N GLU A 140 13.96 -24.00 -14.57
CA GLU A 140 14.02 -24.23 -16.02
C GLU A 140 15.19 -23.49 -16.69
N VAL A 141 15.44 -22.23 -16.29
CA VAL A 141 16.58 -21.46 -16.78
C VAL A 141 17.90 -22.15 -16.41
N ASN A 142 18.03 -22.65 -15.18
CA ASN A 142 19.21 -23.41 -14.77
C ASN A 142 19.36 -24.70 -15.58
N ARG A 143 18.28 -25.47 -15.78
CA ARG A 143 18.29 -26.68 -16.62
C ARG A 143 18.78 -26.39 -18.03
N LEU A 144 18.27 -25.34 -18.68
CA LEU A 144 18.66 -24.94 -20.02
C LEU A 144 20.12 -24.48 -20.08
N ARG A 145 20.56 -23.70 -19.08
CA ARG A 145 21.95 -23.26 -18.98
C ARG A 145 22.90 -24.45 -18.85
N ASP A 146 22.56 -25.42 -18.02
CA ASP A 146 23.39 -26.59 -17.78
C ASP A 146 23.42 -27.50 -19.02
N SER A 147 22.28 -27.71 -19.69
CA SER A 147 22.20 -28.42 -20.99
C SER A 147 23.07 -27.78 -22.05
N ARG A 148 22.95 -26.46 -22.24
CA ARG A 148 23.74 -25.72 -23.23
C ARG A 148 25.22 -25.75 -22.89
N SER A 149 25.58 -25.63 -21.62
CA SER A 149 26.97 -25.70 -21.16
C SER A 149 27.57 -27.08 -21.44
N TYR A 150 26.80 -28.14 -21.22
CA TYR A 150 27.18 -29.50 -21.55
C TYR A 150 27.39 -29.68 -23.06
N GLU A 151 26.43 -29.29 -23.90
CA GLU A 151 26.53 -29.39 -25.36
C GLU A 151 27.74 -28.64 -25.91
N VAL A 152 27.95 -27.38 -25.48
CA VAL A 152 29.10 -26.57 -25.91
C VAL A 152 30.42 -27.21 -25.47
N THR A 153 30.49 -27.73 -24.25
CA THR A 153 31.70 -28.41 -23.75
C THR A 153 31.97 -29.69 -24.53
N HIS A 154 30.94 -30.49 -24.78
CA HIS A 154 31.03 -31.72 -25.55
C HIS A 154 31.51 -31.46 -26.98
N GLU A 155 30.91 -30.50 -27.69
CA GLU A 155 31.33 -30.13 -29.05
C GLU A 155 32.74 -29.52 -29.08
N ARG A 156 33.13 -28.72 -28.07
CA ARG A 156 34.51 -28.23 -27.95
C ARG A 156 35.51 -29.38 -27.83
N VAL A 157 35.26 -30.33 -26.93
CA VAL A 157 36.13 -31.51 -26.74
C VAL A 157 36.21 -32.33 -28.02
N ARG A 158 35.08 -32.53 -28.70
CA ARG A 158 35.01 -33.27 -29.96
C ARG A 158 35.82 -32.59 -31.07
N VAL A 159 35.63 -31.27 -31.26
CA VAL A 159 36.39 -30.48 -32.24
C VAL A 159 37.88 -30.52 -31.94
N GLN A 160 38.27 -30.30 -30.68
CA GLN A 160 39.66 -30.33 -30.27
C GLN A 160 40.29 -31.71 -30.52
N THR A 161 39.58 -32.78 -30.19
CA THR A 161 40.03 -34.16 -30.42
C THR A 161 40.25 -34.41 -31.92
N ALA A 162 39.30 -34.03 -32.77
CA ALA A 162 39.43 -34.21 -34.20
C ALA A 162 40.55 -33.35 -34.82
N MET A 163 40.76 -32.13 -34.33
CA MET A 163 41.90 -31.28 -34.70
C MET A 163 43.24 -31.93 -34.33
N ILE A 164 43.34 -32.49 -33.13
CA ILE A 164 44.54 -33.21 -32.67
C ILE A 164 44.82 -34.40 -33.59
N VAL A 165 43.82 -35.23 -33.88
CA VAL A 165 43.97 -36.40 -34.79
C VAL A 165 44.45 -35.96 -36.17
N LYS A 166 43.82 -34.94 -36.75
CA LYS A 166 44.20 -34.42 -38.08
C LYS A 166 45.63 -33.87 -38.10
N SER A 167 46.00 -33.13 -37.06
CA SER A 167 47.35 -32.57 -36.94
C SER A 167 48.39 -33.67 -36.76
N ASN A 168 48.13 -34.65 -35.90
CA ASN A 168 49.01 -35.80 -35.67
C ASN A 168 49.23 -36.62 -36.94
N HIS A 169 48.20 -36.81 -37.77
CA HIS A 169 48.34 -37.47 -39.08
C HIS A 169 49.31 -36.74 -40.00
N ARG A 170 49.24 -35.40 -40.05
CA ARG A 170 50.17 -34.59 -40.84
C ARG A 170 51.59 -34.65 -40.29
N PHE A 171 51.75 -34.49 -38.97
CA PHE A 171 53.06 -34.62 -38.33
C PHE A 171 53.68 -36.01 -38.50
N ALA A 172 52.88 -37.07 -38.54
CA ALA A 172 53.35 -38.40 -38.86
C ALA A 172 53.93 -38.47 -40.29
N LYS A 173 53.25 -37.88 -41.28
CA LYS A 173 53.75 -37.81 -42.67
C LYS A 173 55.02 -36.96 -42.80
N ILE A 174 55.10 -35.83 -42.10
CA ILE A 174 56.31 -34.99 -42.10
C ILE A 174 57.48 -35.74 -41.47
N ARG A 175 57.26 -36.44 -40.35
CA ARG A 175 58.30 -37.28 -39.73
C ARG A 175 58.78 -38.39 -40.64
N ASP A 176 57.88 -39.03 -41.39
CA ASP A 176 58.24 -40.03 -42.40
C ASP A 176 59.10 -39.45 -43.53
N LEU A 177 58.70 -38.28 -44.07
CA LEU A 177 59.48 -37.57 -45.08
C LEU A 177 60.87 -37.21 -44.58
N GLU A 178 60.97 -36.67 -43.35
CA GLU A 178 62.25 -36.28 -42.77
C GLU A 178 63.15 -37.50 -42.52
N LYS A 179 62.58 -38.64 -42.11
CA LYS A 179 63.33 -39.89 -41.98
C LYS A 179 63.95 -40.30 -43.32
N ARG A 180 63.15 -40.31 -44.40
CA ARG A 180 63.65 -40.62 -45.76
C ARG A 180 64.66 -39.59 -46.28
N ARG A 181 64.54 -38.33 -45.84
CA ARG A 181 65.48 -37.26 -46.18
C ARG A 181 66.86 -37.50 -45.58
N GLY A 182 66.94 -38.09 -44.38
CA GLY A 182 68.23 -38.51 -43.80
C GLY A 182 69.00 -39.47 -44.69
N ASP A 183 68.31 -40.49 -45.22
CA ASP A 183 68.90 -41.48 -46.13
C ASP A 183 69.35 -40.81 -47.45
N PHE A 184 68.51 -39.94 -48.01
CA PHE A 184 68.84 -39.17 -49.21
C PHE A 184 70.07 -38.26 -49.01
N VAL A 185 70.15 -37.54 -47.90
CA VAL A 185 71.28 -36.65 -47.60
C VAL A 185 72.57 -37.46 -47.50
N THR A 186 72.52 -38.64 -46.89
CA THR A 186 73.66 -39.57 -46.81
C THR A 186 74.10 -40.04 -48.20
N ALA A 187 73.17 -40.51 -49.03
CA ALA A 187 73.46 -40.95 -50.40
C ALA A 187 74.00 -39.81 -51.28
N ARG A 188 73.43 -38.61 -51.16
CA ARG A 188 73.90 -37.40 -51.87
C ARG A 188 75.31 -37.00 -51.43
N SER A 189 75.63 -37.14 -50.15
CA SER A 189 76.98 -36.89 -49.64
C SER A 189 77.99 -37.87 -50.25
N LEU A 190 77.66 -39.16 -50.29
CA LEU A 190 78.51 -40.19 -50.92
C LEU A 190 78.68 -39.94 -52.41
N GLN A 191 77.59 -39.62 -53.12
CA GLN A 191 77.64 -39.22 -54.53
C GLN A 191 78.59 -38.02 -54.73
N SER A 192 78.49 -37.00 -53.88
CA SER A 192 79.33 -35.80 -53.98
C SER A 192 80.81 -36.08 -53.68
N GLN A 193 81.11 -37.05 -52.80
CA GLN A 193 82.48 -37.49 -52.50
C GLN A 193 83.08 -38.32 -53.64
N ALA A 194 82.28 -39.22 -54.22
CA ALA A 194 82.74 -40.06 -55.33
C ALA A 194 82.88 -39.26 -56.63
N PHE A 195 82.06 -38.22 -56.84
CA PHE A 195 81.98 -37.48 -58.10
C PHE A 195 83.33 -36.95 -58.58
N GLY A 196 83.74 -37.38 -59.78
CA GLY A 196 84.96 -36.91 -60.44
C GLY A 196 86.23 -37.65 -60.01
N THR A 197 86.13 -38.64 -59.11
CA THR A 197 87.25 -39.51 -58.73
C THR A 197 87.79 -40.26 -59.94
N LYS A 198 86.90 -40.80 -60.78
CA LYS A 198 87.27 -41.45 -62.04
C LYS A 198 88.11 -40.51 -62.92
N LYS A 199 87.62 -39.29 -63.15
CA LYS A 199 88.31 -38.30 -64.01
C LYS A 199 89.69 -37.92 -63.45
N CYS A 200 89.80 -37.80 -62.13
CA CYS A 200 91.10 -37.55 -61.49
C CYS A 200 92.07 -38.72 -61.69
N LEU A 201 91.61 -39.96 -61.52
CA LEU A 201 92.43 -41.16 -61.72
C LEU A 201 92.84 -41.35 -63.19
N GLU A 202 91.94 -41.07 -64.15
CA GLU A 202 92.24 -41.07 -65.58
C GLU A 202 93.34 -40.05 -65.90
N ALA A 203 93.24 -38.82 -65.38
CA ALA A 203 94.26 -37.79 -65.58
C ALA A 203 95.63 -38.17 -64.97
N LEU A 204 95.63 -38.82 -63.79
CA LEU A 204 96.87 -39.29 -63.16
C LEU A 204 97.53 -40.42 -63.97
N LYS A 205 96.72 -41.35 -64.50
CA LYS A 205 97.18 -42.39 -65.41
C LYS A 205 97.78 -41.81 -66.69
N GLU A 206 97.13 -40.81 -67.29
CA GLU A 206 97.65 -40.07 -68.45
C GLU A 206 98.97 -39.34 -68.14
N SER A 207 99.17 -38.87 -66.90
CA SER A 207 100.40 -38.20 -66.46
C SER A 207 101.58 -39.15 -66.20
N GLY A 208 101.40 -40.47 -66.37
CA GLY A 208 102.45 -41.49 -66.27
C GLY A 208 102.52 -42.23 -64.92
N ILE A 209 101.49 -42.11 -64.07
CA ILE A 209 101.37 -42.91 -62.83
C ILE A 209 100.75 -44.27 -63.17
N ASP A 210 101.36 -45.36 -62.69
CA ASP A 210 100.87 -46.72 -62.90
C ASP A 210 99.63 -47.01 -62.04
N ILE A 211 98.46 -46.68 -62.57
CA ILE A 211 97.15 -46.96 -61.95
C ILE A 211 96.46 -48.10 -62.73
N PRO A 212 96.17 -49.23 -62.06
CA PRO A 212 95.44 -50.34 -62.68
C PRO A 212 94.09 -49.89 -63.24
N GLN A 213 93.74 -50.37 -64.44
CA GLN A 213 92.46 -50.01 -65.08
C GLN A 213 91.27 -50.48 -64.25
N GLU A 214 91.42 -51.63 -63.58
CA GLU A 214 90.42 -52.20 -62.67
C GLU A 214 90.06 -51.24 -61.54
N THR A 215 91.01 -50.40 -61.09
CA THR A 215 90.75 -49.39 -60.05
C THR A 215 89.91 -48.24 -60.61
N ILE A 216 90.18 -47.81 -61.84
CA ILE A 216 89.39 -46.77 -62.52
C ILE A 216 87.96 -47.26 -62.77
N ASP A 217 87.81 -48.50 -63.23
CA ASP A 217 86.50 -49.11 -63.52
C ASP A 217 85.68 -49.31 -62.23
N LEU A 218 86.33 -49.68 -61.11
CA LEU A 218 85.69 -49.76 -59.79
C LEU A 218 85.08 -48.42 -59.37
N PHE A 219 85.84 -47.33 -59.44
CA PHE A 219 85.33 -46.00 -59.08
C PHE A 219 84.29 -45.49 -60.07
N ALA A 220 84.37 -45.89 -61.35
CA ALA A 220 83.35 -45.58 -62.35
C ALA A 220 82.00 -46.21 -62.01
N GLU A 221 81.99 -47.49 -61.60
CA GLU A 221 80.76 -48.15 -61.14
C GLU A 221 80.26 -47.57 -59.81
N GLN A 222 81.16 -47.28 -58.85
CA GLN A 222 80.77 -46.62 -57.59
C GLN A 222 80.13 -45.25 -57.80
N GLU A 223 80.68 -44.40 -58.66
CA GLU A 223 80.08 -43.09 -59.00
C GLU A 223 78.66 -43.26 -59.55
N LYS A 224 78.46 -44.23 -60.44
CA LYS A 224 77.17 -44.54 -61.05
C LYS A 224 76.17 -45.12 -60.05
N GLU A 225 76.61 -46.00 -59.16
CA GLU A 225 75.79 -46.56 -58.08
C GLU A 225 75.32 -45.46 -57.11
N PHE A 226 76.23 -44.59 -56.66
CA PHE A 226 75.85 -43.49 -55.77
C PHE A 226 74.96 -42.46 -56.47
N GLU A 227 75.17 -42.18 -57.75
CA GLU A 227 74.26 -41.33 -58.52
C GLU A 227 72.86 -41.95 -58.65
N ALA A 228 72.77 -43.25 -58.97
CA ALA A 228 71.51 -43.95 -59.07
C ALA A 228 70.78 -44.00 -57.72
N GLU A 229 71.51 -44.27 -56.64
CA GLU A 229 70.97 -44.34 -55.28
C GLU A 229 70.48 -42.98 -54.79
N ALA A 230 71.24 -41.91 -55.01
CA ALA A 230 70.82 -40.54 -54.69
C ALA A 230 69.56 -40.13 -55.48
N LYS A 231 69.46 -40.51 -56.76
CA LYS A 231 68.25 -40.29 -57.57
C LYS A 231 67.06 -41.08 -57.04
N ARG A 232 67.27 -42.34 -56.66
CA ARG A 232 66.23 -43.24 -56.11
C ARG A 232 65.65 -42.73 -54.80
N LEU A 233 66.49 -42.19 -53.91
CA LEU A 233 66.09 -41.72 -52.59
C LEU A 233 65.58 -40.27 -52.56
N ASN A 234 65.58 -39.56 -53.69
CA ASN A 234 65.18 -38.16 -53.73
C ASN A 234 63.73 -37.94 -53.25
N VAL A 235 63.58 -37.23 -52.14
CA VAL A 235 62.29 -36.99 -51.47
C VAL A 235 61.69 -35.59 -51.72
N GLY A 236 62.36 -34.71 -52.45
CA GLY A 236 61.88 -33.35 -52.71
C GLY A 236 61.69 -32.51 -51.43
N GLY A 237 60.96 -31.40 -51.54
CA GLY A 237 60.58 -30.55 -50.41
C GLY A 237 59.31 -31.04 -49.69
N ILE A 238 58.99 -30.43 -48.55
CA ILE A 238 57.73 -30.72 -47.85
C ILE A 238 56.56 -30.21 -48.70
N PRO A 239 55.58 -31.06 -49.05
CA PRO A 239 54.39 -30.63 -49.78
C PRO A 239 53.60 -29.56 -49.02
N GLU A 240 53.15 -28.53 -49.73
CA GLU A 240 52.40 -27.39 -49.17
C GLU A 240 51.11 -27.85 -48.46
N GLU A 241 50.49 -28.92 -48.95
CA GLU A 241 49.28 -29.48 -48.36
C GLU A 241 49.51 -30.00 -46.94
N LEU A 242 50.75 -30.32 -46.55
CA LEU A 242 51.11 -30.72 -45.20
C LEU A 242 51.37 -29.52 -44.28
N LEU A 243 51.72 -28.36 -44.84
CA LEU A 243 51.98 -27.12 -44.11
C LEU A 243 50.69 -26.37 -43.75
N CYS A 244 49.63 -26.56 -44.55
CA CYS A 244 48.33 -25.93 -44.32
C CYS A 244 47.30 -26.89 -43.67
N LEU A 245 46.61 -26.41 -42.62
CA LEU A 245 45.45 -27.11 -42.07
C LEU A 245 44.23 -26.86 -42.97
N SER A 246 43.77 -27.89 -43.68
CA SER A 246 42.48 -27.80 -44.39
C SER A 246 41.33 -27.67 -43.38
N PRO A 247 40.15 -27.18 -43.79
CA PRO A 247 38.98 -27.07 -42.90
C PRO A 247 38.63 -28.40 -42.22
N LEU A 248 38.17 -28.31 -40.98
CA LEU A 248 37.70 -29.47 -40.22
C LEU A 248 36.26 -29.78 -40.61
N HIS A 249 36.03 -30.94 -41.21
CA HIS A 249 34.69 -31.41 -41.56
C HIS A 249 34.23 -32.43 -40.52
N LEU A 250 33.37 -31.99 -39.60
CA LEU A 250 32.70 -32.86 -38.64
C LEU A 250 31.25 -33.05 -39.09
N ARG A 251 30.72 -34.26 -38.97
CA ARG A 251 29.28 -34.49 -39.17
C ARG A 251 28.50 -33.77 -38.07
N PRO A 252 27.34 -33.16 -38.35
CA PRO A 252 26.48 -32.68 -37.27
C PRO A 252 26.12 -33.81 -36.31
N THR A 253 25.98 -33.50 -35.03
CA THR A 253 25.51 -34.43 -33.98
C THR A 253 23.98 -34.40 -33.83
N PHE A 254 23.32 -33.54 -34.62
CA PHE A 254 21.88 -33.29 -34.64
C PHE A 254 21.34 -33.47 -36.06
#